data_AF-A0A7S3KGC6-F1
#
_entry.id   AF-A0A7S3KGC6-F1
#
_cell.length_a   1.000
_cell.length_b   1.000
_cell.length_c   1.000
_cell.angle_alpha   90.00
_cell.angle_beta   90.00
_cell.angle_gamma   90.00
#
_symmetry.space_group_name_H-M   'P 1'
#
loop_
_entity.id
_entity.type
_entity.pdbx_description
1 polymer ?
#
loop_
_entity_poly.entity_id
_entity_poly.type
_entity_poly.pdbx_seq_one_letter_code
_entity_poly.pdbx_strand_id
1 'polypeptide(L)'
;NMFTRRVLQFKKPAVGLGRTFSTRSTFANIRAGAFMRSSRRVLPALGFSLGAFYGMKHLNYSSKFRFSTQMAEAQEEFKEIEVTGHENLGEGEMMAFQVGPKDGDKILIAKYQGKIYALSNFCSHFGVPLAGSVLLEDKVICPAHNAAFSIVDGYPEYAPALNGLPTYETYEKDGKLFVKLPPNYKASKQVDMATRDESNKARVVIVGGGAAGLSAAETLRQSDYTGEIIILSDEDKTAYDRTLLSKVLVNGDADKWLLRKQDFFDKYGIDFRTSSKVKGVNVESNEVTLADGTTISYDKLLLATGGHPKTPILPGID
;
A
#
# COMPACT_ATOMS: atom_id res chain seq x y z
N ASN A 1 32.88 13.97 -19.85
CA ASN A 1 31.82 13.44 -20.73
C ASN A 1 30.49 13.38 -20.01
N MET A 2 29.39 13.39 -20.76
CA MET A 2 28.05 13.68 -20.22
C MET A 2 27.47 12.55 -19.36
N PHE A 3 26.99 12.90 -18.15
CA PHE A 3 26.08 12.06 -17.36
C PHE A 3 24.68 12.68 -17.38
N THR A 4 23.82 12.21 -18.29
CA THR A 4 22.42 12.63 -18.36
C THR A 4 21.58 11.93 -17.28
N ARG A 5 21.49 12.55 -16.10
CA ARG A 5 20.57 12.12 -15.03
C ARG A 5 19.11 12.14 -15.55
N ARG A 6 18.49 10.97 -15.69
CA ARG A 6 17.01 10.85 -15.69
C ARG A 6 16.55 10.62 -14.26
N VAL A 7 16.09 11.68 -13.61
CA VAL A 7 15.36 11.59 -12.33
C VAL A 7 13.93 11.14 -12.63
N LEU A 8 13.43 10.12 -11.94
CA LEU A 8 12.04 9.70 -12.03
C LEU A 8 11.16 10.66 -11.23
N GLN A 9 10.37 11.49 -11.93
CA GLN A 9 9.21 12.14 -11.36
C GLN A 9 7.98 11.26 -11.58
N PHE A 10 7.43 10.70 -10.50
CA PHE A 10 6.10 10.11 -10.51
C PHE A 10 5.06 11.24 -10.41
N LYS A 11 4.12 11.31 -11.37
CA LYS A 11 2.97 12.21 -11.27
C LYS A 11 1.89 11.56 -10.41
N LYS A 12 1.51 12.16 -9.28
CA LYS A 12 0.21 11.87 -8.64
C LYS A 12 -0.91 12.16 -9.67
N PRO A 13 -2.00 11.37 -9.75
CA PRO A 13 -3.15 11.69 -10.58
C PRO A 13 -3.82 12.98 -10.08
N ALA A 14 -4.30 13.82 -11.00
CA ALA A 14 -4.95 15.08 -10.63
C ALA A 14 -6.40 14.85 -10.19
N VAL A 15 -6.73 15.20 -8.94
CA VAL A 15 -8.11 15.22 -8.45
C VAL A 15 -8.86 16.38 -9.12
N GLY A 16 -9.83 16.06 -9.98
CA GLY A 16 -10.60 17.06 -10.72
C GLY A 16 -11.67 17.72 -9.85
N LEU A 17 -11.46 18.97 -9.43
CA LEU A 17 -12.53 19.80 -8.88
C LEU A 17 -13.57 20.13 -9.96
N GLY A 18 -14.81 19.71 -9.77
CA GLY A 18 -15.93 20.12 -10.62
C GLY A 18 -16.39 21.54 -10.31
N ARG A 19 -16.73 22.30 -11.37
CA ARG A 19 -17.58 23.51 -11.32
C ARG A 19 -18.56 23.51 -12.49
N THR A 20 -19.62 24.32 -12.39
CA THR A 20 -20.95 23.99 -12.93
C THR A 20 -21.52 24.97 -13.96
N PHE A 21 -22.13 24.39 -15.01
CA PHE A 21 -23.29 24.89 -15.78
C PHE A 21 -23.22 26.18 -16.64
N SER A 22 -24.15 26.22 -17.63
CA SER A 22 -24.57 27.39 -18.45
C SER A 22 -23.65 27.79 -19.63
N THR A 23 -24.11 27.99 -20.88
CA THR A 23 -25.43 27.80 -21.55
C THR A 23 -25.30 27.64 -23.09
N ARG A 24 -26.42 27.25 -23.75
CA ARG A 24 -26.77 27.46 -25.18
C ARG A 24 -25.95 26.80 -26.32
N SER A 25 -26.43 25.63 -26.73
CA SER A 25 -26.93 25.31 -28.10
C SER A 25 -26.29 25.95 -29.36
N THR A 26 -25.79 25.11 -30.28
CA THR A 26 -26.05 25.26 -31.73
C THR A 26 -26.13 23.87 -32.41
N PHE A 27 -26.86 23.74 -33.53
CA PHE A 27 -27.01 22.48 -34.28
C PHE A 27 -25.92 22.30 -35.34
N ALA A 28 -25.51 21.04 -35.60
CA ALA A 28 -24.94 20.60 -36.88
C ALA A 28 -25.27 19.12 -37.14
N ASN A 29 -25.68 18.78 -38.36
CA ASN A 29 -26.03 17.41 -38.76
C ASN A 29 -24.85 16.73 -39.46
N ILE A 30 -24.64 15.42 -39.21
CA ILE A 30 -23.99 14.51 -40.16
C ILE A 30 -24.87 13.26 -40.31
N ARG A 31 -25.01 12.78 -41.55
CA ARG A 31 -25.96 11.72 -41.94
C ARG A 31 -25.45 10.32 -41.61
N ALA A 32 -26.39 9.41 -41.31
CA ALA A 32 -26.18 7.98 -41.48
C ALA A 32 -26.17 7.60 -42.98
N GLY A 33 -25.37 6.61 -43.35
CA GLY A 33 -25.35 6.01 -44.68
C GLY A 33 -25.33 4.49 -44.57
N ALA A 34 -26.43 3.83 -44.93
CA ALA A 34 -26.52 2.37 -44.96
C ALA A 34 -26.24 1.84 -46.37
N PHE A 35 -25.63 0.66 -46.47
CA PHE A 35 -25.58 -0.08 -47.73
C PHE A 35 -25.77 -1.58 -47.50
N MET A 36 -26.86 -2.13 -48.03
CA MET A 36 -27.09 -3.57 -48.12
C MET A 36 -26.35 -4.14 -49.34
N ARG A 37 -25.85 -5.36 -49.23
CA ARG A 37 -25.93 -6.35 -50.32
C ARG A 37 -25.98 -7.78 -49.77
N SER A 38 -26.47 -8.69 -50.60
CA SER A 38 -27.09 -9.94 -50.15
C SER A 38 -26.69 -11.15 -50.97
N SER A 39 -26.56 -12.31 -50.33
CA SER A 39 -26.71 -13.61 -51.00
C SER A 39 -27.26 -14.69 -50.04
N ARG A 40 -28.28 -15.42 -50.52
CA ARG A 40 -28.57 -16.81 -50.10
C ARG A 40 -27.62 -17.72 -50.93
N ARG A 41 -27.40 -19.02 -50.75
CA ARG A 41 -28.10 -20.20 -50.18
C ARG A 41 -26.95 -21.23 -49.86
N VAL A 42 -27.03 -22.50 -49.43
CA VAL A 42 -28.05 -23.57 -49.28
C VAL A 42 -27.65 -24.42 -48.04
N LEU A 43 -28.48 -25.38 -47.62
CA LEU A 43 -28.14 -26.48 -46.71
C LEU A 43 -28.73 -27.79 -47.26
N PRO A 44 -28.03 -28.93 -47.17
CA PRO A 44 -28.69 -30.18 -46.79
C PRO A 44 -27.87 -30.98 -45.75
N ALA A 45 -28.45 -32.08 -45.24
CA ALA A 45 -27.94 -32.84 -44.10
C ALA A 45 -28.16 -34.37 -44.26
N LEU A 46 -27.83 -35.12 -43.20
CA LEU A 46 -28.11 -36.54 -42.90
C LEU A 46 -27.09 -37.60 -43.37
N GLY A 47 -26.81 -38.53 -42.44
CA GLY A 47 -26.03 -39.76 -42.56
C GLY A 47 -25.92 -40.40 -41.17
N PHE A 48 -26.36 -41.66 -41.00
CA PHE A 48 -26.66 -42.27 -39.69
C PHE A 48 -26.17 -43.72 -39.59
N SER A 49 -25.41 -44.05 -38.52
CA SER A 49 -25.13 -45.43 -38.03
C SER A 49 -24.37 -45.31 -36.69
N LEU A 50 -24.81 -45.70 -35.48
CA LEU A 50 -25.75 -46.72 -34.94
C LEU A 50 -25.04 -48.02 -34.49
N GLY A 51 -25.03 -48.25 -33.15
CA GLY A 51 -24.40 -49.39 -32.46
C GLY A 51 -23.48 -48.91 -31.31
N ALA A 52 -23.54 -49.42 -30.07
CA ALA A 52 -24.44 -50.40 -29.47
C ALA A 52 -24.68 -50.12 -27.96
N PHE A 53 -25.70 -50.73 -27.36
CA PHE A 53 -26.06 -50.61 -25.93
C PHE A 53 -25.17 -51.46 -25.02
N TYR A 54 -24.89 -51.00 -23.78
CA TYR A 54 -24.95 -51.85 -22.57
C TYR A 54 -24.97 -51.02 -21.26
N GLY A 55 -25.64 -51.54 -20.22
CA GLY A 55 -25.37 -51.19 -18.80
C GLY A 55 -26.01 -49.92 -18.20
N MET A 56 -27.19 -50.04 -17.58
CA MET A 56 -27.72 -49.01 -16.67
C MET A 56 -27.03 -49.06 -15.29
N LYS A 57 -26.58 -47.91 -14.77
CA LYS A 57 -26.76 -47.53 -13.36
C LYS A 57 -26.97 -46.01 -13.27
N HIS A 58 -28.13 -45.57 -12.81
CA HIS A 58 -28.43 -44.15 -12.59
C HIS A 58 -27.83 -43.66 -11.27
N LEU A 59 -27.19 -42.49 -11.31
CA LEU A 59 -26.90 -41.66 -10.14
C LEU A 59 -27.16 -40.20 -10.53
N ASN A 60 -28.40 -39.75 -10.33
CA ASN A 60 -28.82 -38.39 -10.65
C ASN A 60 -28.37 -37.43 -9.53
N TYR A 61 -27.40 -36.56 -9.81
CA TYR A 61 -27.11 -35.41 -8.94
C TYR A 61 -27.33 -34.09 -9.70
N SER A 62 -28.58 -33.63 -9.71
CA SER A 62 -28.99 -32.34 -10.30
C SER A 62 -28.97 -31.24 -9.24
N SER A 63 -27.82 -30.59 -9.03
CA SER A 63 -27.73 -29.34 -8.27
C SER A 63 -27.67 -28.13 -9.22
N LYS A 64 -28.82 -27.48 -9.45
CA LYS A 64 -28.87 -26.20 -10.18
C LYS A 64 -28.27 -25.09 -9.31
N PHE A 65 -26.97 -24.81 -9.46
CA PHE A 65 -26.33 -23.67 -8.82
C PHE A 65 -26.86 -22.36 -9.42
N ARG A 66 -27.93 -21.82 -8.82
CA ARG A 66 -28.37 -20.45 -9.04
C ARG A 66 -27.39 -19.51 -8.34
N PHE A 67 -26.62 -18.75 -9.11
CA PHE A 67 -25.91 -17.59 -8.58
C PHE A 67 -26.93 -16.55 -8.11
N SER A 68 -27.21 -16.58 -6.80
CA SER A 68 -27.91 -15.49 -6.11
C SER A 68 -26.86 -14.46 -5.71
N THR A 69 -26.82 -13.32 -6.39
CA THR A 69 -26.00 -12.17 -5.99
C THR A 69 -26.63 -11.48 -4.79
N GLN A 70 -26.59 -12.13 -3.62
CA GLN A 70 -26.65 -11.41 -2.35
C GLN A 70 -25.29 -10.75 -2.12
N MET A 71 -25.15 -9.54 -2.67
CA MET A 71 -24.25 -8.53 -2.09
C MET A 71 -24.83 -8.12 -0.75
N ALA A 72 -24.62 -8.97 0.25
CA ALA A 72 -24.84 -8.61 1.64
C ALA A 72 -23.70 -7.66 2.02
N GLU A 73 -23.95 -6.36 1.91
CA GLU A 73 -23.11 -5.37 2.57
C GLU A 73 -23.11 -5.69 4.05
N ALA A 74 -21.97 -6.16 4.56
CA ALA A 74 -21.73 -6.23 5.98
C ALA A 74 -21.62 -4.79 6.48
N GLN A 75 -22.74 -4.22 6.94
CA GLN A 75 -22.71 -2.99 7.72
C GLN A 75 -21.88 -3.28 8.98
N GLU A 76 -20.63 -2.84 8.99
CA GLU A 76 -19.84 -2.84 10.23
C GLU A 76 -20.60 -2.00 11.26
N GLU A 77 -20.71 -2.51 12.49
CA GLU A 77 -21.53 -1.90 13.54
C GLU A 77 -20.82 -0.66 14.11
N PHE A 78 -20.96 0.48 13.42
CA PHE A 78 -20.32 1.72 13.82
C PHE A 78 -20.94 2.31 15.10
N LYS A 79 -20.08 2.63 16.07
CA LYS A 79 -20.44 3.47 17.22
C LYS A 79 -20.32 4.94 16.82
N GLU A 80 -21.44 5.66 16.85
CA GLU A 80 -21.46 7.12 16.78
C GLU A 80 -21.06 7.71 18.15
N ILE A 81 -20.14 8.69 18.17
CA ILE A 81 -19.75 9.41 19.40
C ILE A 81 -19.77 10.92 19.14
N GLU A 82 -20.44 11.66 20.02
CA GLU A 82 -20.41 13.13 20.03
C GLU A 82 -19.02 13.62 20.47
N VAL A 83 -18.37 14.44 19.64
CA VAL A 83 -17.02 14.96 19.88
C VAL A 83 -17.12 16.30 20.61
N THR A 84 -17.18 16.25 21.93
CA THR A 84 -17.22 17.46 22.78
C THR A 84 -15.87 18.18 22.82
N GLY A 85 -15.89 19.51 22.96
CA GLY A 85 -14.69 20.34 23.02
C GLY A 85 -14.17 20.82 21.66
N HIS A 86 -14.61 20.23 20.55
CA HIS A 86 -14.20 20.58 19.18
C HIS A 86 -14.48 22.06 18.81
N GLU A 87 -15.47 22.67 19.47
CA GLU A 87 -15.83 24.08 19.31
C GLU A 87 -14.72 25.04 19.75
N ASN A 88 -13.82 24.58 20.62
CA ASN A 88 -12.67 25.34 21.10
C ASN A 88 -11.42 25.13 20.22
N LEU A 89 -11.46 24.19 19.27
CA LEU A 89 -10.31 23.83 18.44
C LEU A 89 -10.05 24.92 17.39
N GLY A 90 -8.85 25.50 17.40
CA GLY A 90 -8.39 26.49 16.44
C GLY A 90 -8.06 25.90 15.06
N GLU A 91 -7.99 26.77 14.05
CA GLU A 91 -7.53 26.38 12.71
C GLU A 91 -6.03 26.03 12.75
N GLY A 92 -5.66 24.83 12.31
CA GLY A 92 -4.31 24.28 12.47
C GLY A 92 -4.05 23.58 13.82
N GLU A 93 -5.04 23.47 14.70
CA GLU A 93 -4.89 22.79 15.99
C GLU A 93 -5.34 21.33 15.98
N MET A 94 -4.90 20.58 17.00
CA MET A 94 -5.25 19.18 17.22
C MET A 94 -5.53 18.91 18.70
N MET A 95 -6.38 17.92 18.98
CA MET A 95 -6.66 17.44 20.33
C MET A 95 -6.80 15.91 20.39
N ALA A 96 -6.46 15.31 21.53
CA ALA A 96 -6.82 13.92 21.82
C ALA A 96 -8.25 13.87 22.33
N PHE A 97 -9.09 13.04 21.71
CA PHE A 97 -10.47 12.81 22.13
C PHE A 97 -10.67 11.38 22.64
N GLN A 98 -11.32 11.24 23.79
CA GLN A 98 -11.49 9.97 24.52
C GLN A 98 -12.74 9.23 24.01
N VAL A 99 -12.57 7.99 23.53
CA VAL A 99 -13.64 7.23 22.83
C VAL A 99 -14.06 5.92 23.52
N GLY A 100 -13.21 5.44 24.43
CA GLY A 100 -13.44 4.27 25.31
C GLY A 100 -12.95 4.51 26.74
N PRO A 101 -13.00 3.49 27.62
CA PRO A 101 -12.68 3.65 29.05
C PRO A 101 -11.19 3.62 29.43
N LYS A 102 -10.28 3.20 28.54
CA LYS A 102 -8.83 3.09 28.85
C LYS A 102 -8.07 4.34 28.41
N ASP A 103 -6.92 4.63 29.01
CA ASP A 103 -6.09 5.78 28.61
C ASP A 103 -5.60 5.72 27.14
N GLY A 104 -5.43 4.51 26.60
CA GLY A 104 -5.12 4.27 25.18
C GLY A 104 -6.32 4.38 24.23
N ASP A 105 -7.55 4.49 24.74
CA ASP A 105 -8.77 4.53 23.93
C ASP A 105 -9.04 5.96 23.42
N LYS A 106 -8.08 6.54 22.68
CA LYS A 106 -8.08 7.93 22.20
C LYS A 106 -7.88 8.04 20.69
N ILE A 107 -8.62 8.95 20.06
CA ILE A 107 -8.43 9.37 18.67
C ILE A 107 -7.87 10.80 18.63
N LEU A 108 -7.23 11.16 17.52
CA LEU A 108 -6.83 12.52 17.19
C LEU A 108 -7.99 13.20 16.46
N ILE A 109 -8.36 14.39 16.92
CA ILE A 109 -9.21 15.32 16.19
C ILE A 109 -8.33 16.47 15.73
N ALA A 110 -8.37 16.81 14.45
CA ALA A 110 -7.58 17.87 13.83
C ALA A 110 -8.48 18.81 13.03
N LYS A 111 -8.17 20.10 13.02
CA LYS A 111 -8.93 21.12 12.26
C LYS A 111 -8.04 21.80 11.23
N TYR A 112 -8.41 21.68 9.96
CA TYR A 112 -7.65 22.25 8.86
C TYR A 112 -8.56 22.69 7.71
N GLN A 113 -8.29 23.86 7.15
CA GLN A 113 -9.09 24.55 6.13
C GLN A 113 -10.58 24.63 6.48
N GLY A 114 -10.89 24.86 7.76
CA GLY A 114 -12.26 24.91 8.28
C GLY A 114 -12.98 23.55 8.38
N LYS A 115 -12.32 22.44 8.03
CA LYS A 115 -12.86 21.08 8.18
C LYS A 115 -12.26 20.37 9.41
N ILE A 116 -13.07 19.57 10.09
CA ILE A 116 -12.59 18.63 11.11
C ILE A 116 -12.25 17.27 10.46
N TYR A 117 -11.17 16.66 10.96
CA TYR A 117 -10.69 15.33 10.59
C TYR A 117 -10.53 14.49 11.87
N ALA A 118 -10.84 13.20 11.79
CA ALA A 118 -10.62 12.25 12.87
C ALA A 118 -9.74 11.08 12.40
N LEU A 119 -8.74 10.73 13.20
CA LEU A 119 -7.80 9.65 12.92
C LEU A 119 -7.20 9.07 14.20
N SER A 120 -6.43 7.99 14.12
CA SER A 120 -5.83 7.37 15.31
C SER A 120 -4.78 8.27 15.98
N ASN A 121 -4.78 8.36 17.32
CA ASN A 121 -3.91 9.28 18.07
C ASN A 121 -2.46 8.78 18.24
N PHE A 122 -2.11 7.59 17.77
CA PHE A 122 -0.85 6.95 18.11
C PHE A 122 -0.01 6.71 16.86
N CYS A 123 1.20 7.28 16.83
CA CYS A 123 2.13 7.12 15.72
C CYS A 123 2.38 5.64 15.42
N SER A 124 2.12 5.22 14.18
CA SER A 124 2.17 3.81 13.76
C SER A 124 3.56 3.13 13.87
N HIS A 125 4.62 3.91 14.13
CA HIS A 125 5.99 3.44 14.36
C HIS A 125 6.17 2.89 15.80
N PHE A 126 6.07 3.73 16.83
CA PHE A 126 6.28 3.34 18.25
C PHE A 126 5.16 3.82 19.21
N GLY A 127 3.96 4.09 18.72
CA GLY A 127 2.79 4.41 19.57
C GLY A 127 2.87 5.75 20.30
N VAL A 128 3.72 6.68 19.86
CA VAL A 128 3.82 8.03 20.44
C VAL A 128 2.52 8.81 20.20
N PRO A 129 1.90 9.42 21.23
CA PRO A 129 0.69 10.25 21.07
C PRO A 129 0.92 11.46 20.15
N LEU A 130 -0.03 11.71 19.25
CA LEU A 130 0.06 12.71 18.19
C LEU A 130 -0.65 14.03 18.53
N ALA A 131 -1.57 14.06 19.50
CA ALA A 131 -2.20 15.30 19.94
C ALA A 131 -1.22 16.34 20.53
N GLY A 132 -0.09 15.89 21.09
CA GLY A 132 1.00 16.76 21.57
C GLY A 132 2.06 17.06 20.50
N SER A 133 1.66 17.14 19.22
CA SER A 133 2.58 17.25 18.08
C SER A 133 2.22 18.40 17.12
N VAL A 134 2.99 18.55 16.04
CA VAL A 134 2.82 19.66 15.10
C VAL A 134 1.94 19.23 13.93
N LEU A 135 0.89 20.01 13.65
CA LEU A 135 0.19 19.98 12.38
C LEU A 135 0.85 20.98 11.42
N LEU A 136 1.33 20.49 10.28
CA LEU A 136 1.91 21.30 9.21
C LEU A 136 1.14 21.01 7.93
N GLU A 137 0.39 22.02 7.43
CA GLU A 137 -0.59 21.82 6.36
C GLU A 137 -1.60 20.72 6.76
N ASP A 138 -1.83 19.75 5.88
CA ASP A 138 -2.63 18.55 6.07
C ASP A 138 -1.86 17.38 6.71
N LYS A 139 -0.71 17.62 7.37
CA LYS A 139 0.22 16.57 7.84
C LYS A 139 0.50 16.69 9.34
N VAL A 140 0.13 15.68 10.12
CA VAL A 140 0.53 15.56 11.53
C VAL A 140 1.93 14.93 11.64
N ILE A 141 2.86 15.57 12.35
CA ILE A 141 4.27 15.19 12.44
C ILE A 141 4.62 14.70 13.86
N CYS A 142 4.93 13.42 13.99
CA CYS A 142 5.32 12.77 15.26
C CYS A 142 6.56 13.44 15.88
N PRO A 143 6.51 13.88 17.16
CA PRO A 143 7.55 14.73 17.75
C PRO A 143 8.82 13.96 18.15
N ALA A 144 8.77 12.61 18.18
CA ALA A 144 9.90 11.77 18.59
C ALA A 144 10.83 11.38 17.44
N HIS A 145 10.29 11.20 16.23
CA HIS A 145 11.02 10.63 15.08
C HIS A 145 10.64 11.25 13.73
N ASN A 146 9.86 12.33 13.72
CA ASN A 146 9.39 13.07 12.53
C ASN A 146 8.60 12.27 11.48
N ALA A 147 8.21 11.03 11.79
CA ALA A 147 7.21 10.29 11.01
C ALA A 147 5.93 11.12 10.87
N ALA A 148 5.44 11.28 9.64
CA ALA A 148 4.31 12.16 9.36
C ALA A 148 3.19 11.46 8.60
N PHE A 149 1.96 11.89 8.86
CA PHE A 149 0.74 11.29 8.32
C PHE A 149 -0.19 12.36 7.77
N SER A 150 -0.76 12.10 6.59
CA SER A 150 -1.88 12.88 6.07
C SER A 150 -3.08 12.76 7.02
N ILE A 151 -3.68 13.88 7.41
CA ILE A 151 -4.91 13.90 8.21
C ILE A 151 -6.15 13.51 7.40
N VAL A 152 -6.03 13.49 6.06
CA VAL A 152 -7.15 13.30 5.12
C VAL A 152 -7.49 11.83 4.94
N ASP A 153 -6.47 10.99 4.81
CA ASP A 153 -6.58 9.55 4.51
C ASP A 153 -5.69 8.66 5.39
N GLY A 154 -4.89 9.27 6.28
CA GLY A 154 -3.98 8.58 7.18
C GLY A 154 -2.69 8.07 6.54
N TYR A 155 -2.42 8.41 5.26
CA TYR A 155 -1.25 7.92 4.53
C TYR A 155 0.08 8.36 5.20
N PRO A 156 1.07 7.45 5.36
CA PRO A 156 2.38 7.80 5.94
C PRO A 156 3.24 8.55 4.91
N GLU A 157 3.18 9.88 4.93
CA GLU A 157 3.95 10.75 4.02
C GLU A 157 5.46 10.74 4.35
N TYR A 158 5.87 10.60 5.62
CA TYR A 158 7.29 10.52 6.01
C TYR A 158 7.64 9.32 6.91
N ALA A 159 8.80 8.71 6.60
CA ALA A 159 9.49 7.71 7.41
C ALA A 159 9.84 8.25 8.82
N PRO A 160 10.05 7.38 9.83
CA PRO A 160 10.14 5.91 9.81
C PRO A 160 8.81 5.14 9.78
N ALA A 161 7.64 5.78 9.69
CA ALA A 161 6.38 5.06 9.61
C ALA A 161 6.23 4.27 8.30
N LEU A 162 5.91 2.96 8.41
CA LEU A 162 5.62 2.08 7.28
C LEU A 162 4.12 1.76 7.12
N ASN A 163 3.31 2.11 8.12
CA ASN A 163 1.86 1.93 8.13
C ASN A 163 1.20 3.30 8.28
N GLY A 164 0.05 3.50 7.65
CA GLY A 164 -0.77 4.67 7.89
C GLY A 164 -1.48 4.64 9.25
N LEU A 165 -2.29 5.65 9.49
CA LEU A 165 -3.25 5.72 10.59
C LEU A 165 -4.66 5.42 10.03
N PRO A 166 -5.53 4.71 10.75
CA PRO A 166 -6.95 4.68 10.42
C PRO A 166 -7.55 6.07 10.57
N THR A 167 -8.28 6.54 9.56
CA THR A 167 -9.17 7.70 9.61
C THR A 167 -10.60 7.27 9.91
N TYR A 168 -11.40 8.21 10.43
CA TYR A 168 -12.77 7.97 10.87
C TYR A 168 -13.71 9.03 10.30
N GLU A 169 -14.94 8.64 9.94
CA GLU A 169 -15.91 9.58 9.35
C GLU A 169 -16.41 10.58 10.39
N THR A 170 -16.27 11.87 10.11
CA THR A 170 -16.80 12.98 10.92
C THR A 170 -17.94 13.67 10.20
N TYR A 171 -19.02 13.96 10.92
CA TYR A 171 -20.21 14.64 10.40
C TYR A 171 -20.85 15.52 11.48
N GLU A 172 -21.56 16.56 11.06
CA GLU A 172 -22.31 17.44 11.96
C GLU A 172 -23.79 17.09 11.94
N LYS A 173 -24.44 17.17 13.11
CA LYS A 173 -25.88 17.00 13.29
C LYS A 173 -26.35 17.88 14.44
N ASP A 174 -27.42 18.65 14.23
CA ASP A 174 -28.04 19.51 15.24
C ASP A 174 -27.06 20.45 15.96
N GLY A 175 -26.03 20.93 15.24
CA GLY A 175 -24.96 21.79 15.78
C GLY A 175 -23.87 21.08 16.59
N LYS A 176 -23.87 19.75 16.62
CA LYS A 176 -22.87 18.89 17.29
C LYS A 176 -22.04 18.14 16.26
N LEU A 177 -20.74 18.01 16.51
CA LEU A 177 -19.84 17.13 15.76
C LEU A 177 -19.95 15.69 16.28
N PHE A 178 -19.98 14.73 15.36
CA PHE A 178 -19.93 13.30 15.65
C PHE A 178 -18.81 12.61 14.86
N VAL A 179 -18.32 11.48 15.39
CA VAL A 179 -17.40 10.56 14.72
C VAL A 179 -17.97 9.15 14.69
N LYS A 180 -17.82 8.44 13.57
CA LYS A 180 -18.16 7.00 13.43
C LYS A 180 -16.93 6.15 13.66
N LEU A 181 -16.98 5.24 14.64
CA LEU A 181 -15.88 4.33 14.96
C LEU A 181 -16.31 2.87 14.79
N PRO A 182 -15.54 2.03 14.08
CA PRO A 182 -15.80 0.59 14.05
C PRO A 182 -15.48 -0.03 15.43
N PRO A 183 -16.07 -1.19 15.79
CA PRO A 183 -15.89 -1.79 17.12
C PRO A 183 -14.43 -2.11 17.47
N ASN A 184 -13.59 -2.34 16.46
CA ASN A 184 -12.18 -2.68 16.57
C ASN A 184 -11.31 -1.65 15.82
N TYR A 185 -11.47 -0.36 16.14
CA TYR A 185 -10.58 0.71 15.66
C TYR A 185 -9.12 0.47 16.11
N LYS A 186 -8.14 0.94 15.33
CA LYS A 186 -6.73 0.48 15.42
C LYS A 186 -5.74 1.61 15.61
N ALA A 187 -4.56 1.28 16.14
CA ALA A 187 -3.41 2.18 16.20
C ALA A 187 -2.77 2.43 14.82
N SER A 188 -2.89 1.48 13.88
CA SER A 188 -2.31 1.60 12.54
C SER A 188 -3.15 0.93 11.45
N LYS A 189 -3.00 1.41 10.21
CA LYS A 189 -3.60 0.90 8.97
C LYS A 189 -2.46 0.41 8.06
N GLN A 190 -2.53 -0.83 7.57
CA GLN A 190 -1.65 -1.26 6.48
C GLN A 190 -2.00 -0.45 5.23
N VAL A 191 -1.00 0.15 4.57
CA VAL A 191 -1.22 0.85 3.30
C VAL A 191 -1.69 -0.16 2.26
N ASP A 192 -2.69 0.22 1.48
CA ASP A 192 -3.28 -0.59 0.41
C ASP A 192 -2.24 -0.84 -0.70
N MET A 193 -2.14 -2.07 -1.17
CA MET A 193 -1.04 -2.55 -2.00
C MET A 193 -1.46 -3.70 -2.91
N ALA A 194 -0.99 -3.65 -4.17
CA ALA A 194 -1.09 -4.75 -5.11
C ALA A 194 -0.29 -5.98 -4.65
N THR A 195 -0.65 -7.15 -5.16
CA THR A 195 0.08 -8.42 -4.97
C THR A 195 0.80 -8.82 -6.26
N ARG A 196 1.55 -9.93 -6.23
CA ARG A 196 2.18 -10.49 -7.43
C ARG A 196 1.12 -11.02 -8.40
N ASP A 197 1.23 -10.60 -9.66
CA ASP A 197 0.60 -11.24 -10.82
C ASP A 197 1.65 -12.09 -11.53
N GLU A 198 1.43 -13.40 -11.59
CA GLU A 198 2.32 -14.34 -12.26
C GLU A 198 2.27 -14.25 -13.79
N SER A 199 1.28 -13.59 -14.38
CA SER A 199 1.30 -13.26 -15.81
C SER A 199 2.27 -12.12 -16.12
N ASN A 200 2.46 -11.19 -15.16
CA ASN A 200 3.41 -10.09 -15.29
C ASN A 200 4.85 -10.57 -15.07
N LYS A 201 5.59 -10.75 -16.17
CA LYS A 201 6.98 -11.22 -16.16
C LYS A 201 8.04 -10.11 -16.02
N ALA A 202 7.64 -8.85 -15.88
CA ALA A 202 8.58 -7.76 -15.56
C ALA A 202 9.17 -7.98 -14.16
N ARG A 203 10.45 -7.62 -13.98
CA ARG A 203 11.20 -7.83 -12.74
C ARG A 203 11.98 -6.60 -12.29
N VAL A 204 11.78 -6.22 -11.02
CA VAL A 204 12.67 -5.32 -10.28
C VAL A 204 13.58 -6.14 -9.37
N VAL A 205 14.88 -5.90 -9.44
CA VAL A 205 15.86 -6.38 -8.45
C VAL A 205 16.30 -5.20 -7.57
N ILE A 206 16.33 -5.41 -6.27
CA ILE A 206 16.70 -4.42 -5.25
C ILE A 206 17.89 -4.97 -4.46
N VAL A 207 19.04 -4.31 -4.57
CA VAL A 207 20.28 -4.73 -3.90
C VAL A 207 20.43 -3.98 -2.58
N GLY A 208 20.21 -4.67 -1.47
CA GLY A 208 20.27 -4.15 -0.11
C GLY A 208 18.96 -4.32 0.64
N GLY A 209 18.91 -5.27 1.58
CA GLY A 209 17.74 -5.57 2.42
C GLY A 209 17.47 -4.59 3.56
N GLY A 210 18.03 -3.38 3.53
CA GLY A 210 17.78 -2.35 4.54
C GLY A 210 16.44 -1.63 4.36
N ALA A 211 16.14 -0.69 5.25
CA ALA A 211 14.88 0.08 5.24
C ALA A 211 14.60 0.78 3.89
N ALA A 212 15.62 1.22 3.16
CA ALA A 212 15.47 1.80 1.82
C ALA A 212 15.02 0.77 0.76
N GLY A 213 15.55 -0.46 0.82
CA GLY A 213 15.15 -1.54 -0.09
C GLY A 213 13.75 -2.07 0.21
N LEU A 214 13.40 -2.21 1.50
CA LEU A 214 12.03 -2.50 1.93
C LEU A 214 11.05 -1.42 1.46
N SER A 215 11.32 -0.15 1.77
CA SER A 215 10.47 0.97 1.37
C SER A 215 10.26 1.03 -0.13
N ALA A 216 11.28 0.77 -0.94
CA ALA A 216 11.13 0.70 -2.40
C ALA A 216 10.24 -0.46 -2.85
N ALA A 217 10.35 -1.64 -2.25
CA ALA A 217 9.49 -2.79 -2.56
C ALA A 217 8.02 -2.54 -2.17
N GLU A 218 7.78 -1.94 -1.01
CA GLU A 218 6.43 -1.54 -0.60
C GLU A 218 5.87 -0.45 -1.51
N THR A 219 6.61 0.63 -1.78
CA THR A 219 6.16 1.71 -2.67
C THR A 219 5.90 1.24 -4.11
N LEU A 220 6.61 0.22 -4.60
CA LEU A 220 6.24 -0.46 -5.86
C LEU A 220 4.84 -1.09 -5.77
N ARG A 221 4.56 -1.87 -4.73
CA ARG A 221 3.22 -2.48 -4.53
C ARG A 221 2.12 -1.44 -4.23
N GLN A 222 2.45 -0.32 -3.59
CA GLN A 222 1.55 0.84 -3.40
C GLN A 222 1.29 1.61 -4.70
N SER A 223 2.15 1.45 -5.71
CA SER A 223 2.06 2.08 -7.04
C SER A 223 1.53 1.11 -8.10
N ASP A 224 0.67 0.17 -7.70
CA ASP A 224 0.05 -0.87 -8.53
C ASP A 224 1.02 -1.75 -9.36
N TYR A 225 2.32 -1.81 -9.01
CA TYR A 225 3.25 -2.70 -9.69
C TYR A 225 2.99 -4.16 -9.30
N THR A 226 2.54 -4.98 -10.25
CA THR A 226 2.21 -6.41 -10.04
C THR A 226 3.32 -7.38 -10.42
N GLY A 227 4.44 -6.93 -10.98
CA GLY A 227 5.52 -7.80 -11.47
C GLY A 227 6.36 -8.44 -10.35
N GLU A 228 7.46 -9.08 -10.72
CA GLU A 228 8.40 -9.67 -9.76
C GLU A 228 9.20 -8.56 -9.04
N ILE A 229 9.38 -8.72 -7.72
CA ILE A 229 10.27 -7.91 -6.88
C ILE A 229 11.18 -8.87 -6.13
N ILE A 230 12.49 -8.77 -6.35
CA ILE A 230 13.51 -9.54 -5.61
C ILE A 230 14.34 -8.56 -4.78
N ILE A 231 14.42 -8.77 -3.47
CA ILE A 231 15.32 -8.05 -2.56
C ILE A 231 16.48 -8.97 -2.23
N LEU A 232 17.71 -8.52 -2.47
CA LEU A 232 18.95 -9.25 -2.22
C LEU A 232 19.67 -8.62 -1.03
N SER A 233 19.82 -9.35 0.08
CA SER A 233 20.48 -8.88 1.30
C SER A 233 21.74 -9.67 1.62
N ASP A 234 22.80 -8.97 2.01
CA ASP A 234 24.04 -9.55 2.55
C ASP A 234 23.87 -10.02 4.01
N GLU A 235 22.83 -9.53 4.71
CA GLU A 235 22.45 -9.95 6.07
C GLU A 235 21.61 -11.24 6.05
N ASP A 236 21.70 -12.02 7.13
CA ASP A 236 20.97 -13.27 7.36
C ASP A 236 19.49 -13.06 7.77
N LYS A 237 19.13 -11.82 8.11
CA LYS A 237 17.78 -11.37 8.52
C LYS A 237 17.09 -10.51 7.46
N THR A 238 15.76 -10.48 7.51
CA THR A 238 14.95 -9.50 6.78
C THR A 238 15.09 -8.09 7.38
N ALA A 239 14.60 -7.06 6.68
CA ALA A 239 14.74 -5.67 7.10
C ALA A 239 14.23 -5.41 8.54
N TYR A 240 15.08 -4.81 9.39
CA TYR A 240 14.81 -4.50 10.80
C TYR A 240 15.14 -3.04 11.14
N ASP A 241 14.59 -2.51 12.25
CA ASP A 241 14.89 -1.15 12.71
C ASP A 241 16.31 -1.06 13.30
N ARG A 242 17.27 -0.79 12.41
CA ARG A 242 18.68 -0.54 12.77
C ARG A 242 18.86 0.62 13.78
N THR A 243 17.87 1.51 13.97
CA THR A 243 17.97 2.58 14.97
C THR A 243 17.76 2.08 16.40
N LEU A 244 17.29 0.84 16.60
CA LEU A 244 17.21 0.20 17.91
C LEU A 244 18.57 -0.37 18.37
N LEU A 245 19.48 -0.67 17.44
CA LEU A 245 20.85 -1.13 17.71
C LEU A 245 21.68 -0.16 18.58
N SER A 246 21.28 1.11 18.69
CA SER A 246 21.95 2.11 19.56
C SER A 246 21.10 2.58 20.74
N LYS A 247 19.84 2.12 20.88
CA LYS A 247 18.92 2.53 21.95
C LYS A 247 18.61 1.44 22.97
N VAL A 248 18.55 0.18 22.54
CA VAL A 248 18.04 -0.95 23.34
C VAL A 248 18.88 -2.23 23.22
N LEU A 249 20.07 -2.14 22.64
CA LEU A 249 20.97 -3.28 22.32
C LEU A 249 21.26 -4.21 23.51
N VAL A 250 21.35 -3.66 24.73
CA VAL A 250 21.67 -4.41 25.97
C VAL A 250 20.66 -5.53 26.25
N ASN A 251 19.40 -5.35 25.84
CA ASN A 251 18.33 -6.35 25.94
C ASN A 251 17.82 -6.75 24.53
N GLY A 252 18.73 -6.73 23.55
CA GLY A 252 18.38 -6.74 22.14
C GLY A 252 17.95 -8.09 21.59
N ASP A 253 16.92 -8.07 20.75
CA ASP A 253 16.44 -9.22 19.97
C ASP A 253 16.01 -8.73 18.59
N ALA A 254 16.81 -9.04 17.57
CA ALA A 254 16.58 -8.58 16.20
C ALA A 254 15.29 -9.15 15.60
N ASP A 255 14.83 -10.34 16.02
CA ASP A 255 13.59 -10.94 15.54
C ASP A 255 12.35 -10.24 16.11
N LYS A 256 12.50 -9.47 17.19
CA LYS A 256 11.49 -8.51 17.68
C LYS A 256 11.55 -7.14 16.98
N TRP A 257 12.57 -6.88 16.16
CA TRP A 257 12.80 -5.57 15.50
C TRP A 257 12.62 -5.60 13.98
N LEU A 258 12.25 -6.75 13.42
CA LEU A 258 11.89 -6.88 12.00
C LEU A 258 10.77 -5.89 11.64
N LEU A 259 11.02 -5.05 10.65
CA LEU A 259 10.07 -4.05 10.13
C LEU A 259 8.85 -4.73 9.50
N ARG A 260 9.07 -5.89 8.88
CA ARG A 260 8.06 -6.81 8.33
C ARG A 260 8.45 -8.25 8.64
N LYS A 261 7.45 -9.06 8.98
CA LYS A 261 7.57 -10.52 9.16
C LYS A 261 7.40 -11.26 7.83
N GLN A 262 7.70 -12.55 7.79
CA GLN A 262 7.69 -13.34 6.55
C GLN A 262 6.31 -13.35 5.85
N ASP A 263 5.23 -13.45 6.62
CA ASP A 263 3.85 -13.44 6.13
C ASP A 263 3.47 -12.18 5.32
N PHE A 264 4.15 -11.05 5.57
CA PHE A 264 4.02 -9.86 4.75
C PHE A 264 4.63 -10.05 3.35
N PHE A 265 5.86 -10.56 3.28
CA PHE A 265 6.57 -10.77 2.01
C PHE A 265 5.84 -11.83 1.16
N ASP A 266 5.38 -12.90 1.80
CA ASP A 266 4.57 -13.95 1.17
C ASP A 266 3.26 -13.38 0.60
N LYS A 267 2.50 -12.61 1.41
CA LYS A 267 1.22 -12.01 1.03
C LYS A 267 1.34 -11.08 -0.19
N TYR A 268 2.39 -10.27 -0.27
CA TYR A 268 2.58 -9.29 -1.34
C TYR A 268 3.48 -9.81 -2.48
N GLY A 269 3.91 -11.08 -2.42
CA GLY A 269 4.76 -11.74 -3.40
C GLY A 269 6.07 -10.98 -3.63
N ILE A 270 6.81 -10.73 -2.54
CA ILE A 270 8.13 -10.08 -2.54
C ILE A 270 9.17 -11.13 -2.17
N ASP A 271 10.08 -11.43 -3.07
CA ASP A 271 11.14 -12.42 -2.88
C ASP A 271 12.31 -11.79 -2.10
N PHE A 272 12.26 -11.86 -0.77
CA PHE A 272 13.32 -11.35 0.10
C PHE A 272 14.35 -12.46 0.38
N ARG A 273 15.52 -12.36 -0.26
CA ARG A 273 16.62 -13.32 -0.11
C ARG A 273 17.68 -12.78 0.86
N THR A 274 17.80 -13.43 2.01
CA THR A 274 18.88 -13.21 2.98
C THR A 274 20.16 -13.94 2.55
N SER A 275 21.30 -13.62 3.17
CA SER A 275 22.63 -14.21 2.91
C SER A 275 23.06 -14.22 1.42
N SER A 276 22.44 -13.36 0.61
CA SER A 276 22.51 -13.29 -0.85
C SER A 276 23.37 -12.10 -1.29
N LYS A 277 24.65 -12.14 -0.90
CA LYS A 277 25.63 -11.09 -1.17
C LYS A 277 25.80 -10.86 -2.68
N VAL A 278 25.52 -9.64 -3.14
CA VAL A 278 25.82 -9.22 -4.52
C VAL A 278 27.32 -8.92 -4.65
N LYS A 279 27.95 -9.51 -5.65
CA LYS A 279 29.37 -9.33 -6.00
C LYS A 279 29.58 -8.42 -7.22
N GLY A 280 28.61 -8.35 -8.12
CA GLY A 280 28.71 -7.55 -9.34
C GLY A 280 27.36 -7.27 -10.01
N VAL A 281 27.37 -6.33 -10.95
CA VAL A 281 26.23 -5.95 -11.79
C VAL A 281 26.75 -5.78 -13.21
N ASN A 282 26.11 -6.45 -14.17
CA ASN A 282 26.31 -6.23 -15.59
C ASN A 282 25.14 -5.42 -16.16
N VAL A 283 25.41 -4.17 -16.55
CA VAL A 283 24.39 -3.27 -17.12
C VAL A 283 24.17 -3.46 -18.62
N GLU A 284 25.00 -4.26 -19.30
CA GLU A 284 24.83 -4.59 -20.72
C GLU A 284 23.90 -5.79 -20.90
N SER A 285 24.06 -6.85 -20.08
CA SER A 285 23.13 -7.99 -20.04
C SER A 285 21.92 -7.79 -19.12
N ASN A 286 21.93 -6.74 -18.28
CA ASN A 286 20.95 -6.49 -17.22
C ASN A 286 20.86 -7.64 -16.20
N GLU A 287 22.02 -7.98 -15.61
CA GLU A 287 22.16 -9.06 -14.62
C GLU A 287 22.86 -8.59 -13.34
N VAL A 288 22.47 -9.19 -12.22
CA VAL A 288 23.19 -9.13 -10.93
C VAL A 288 23.87 -10.48 -10.69
N THR A 289 25.12 -10.46 -10.24
CA THR A 289 25.88 -11.67 -9.88
C THR A 289 26.08 -11.74 -8.38
N LEU A 290 25.66 -12.85 -7.78
CA LEU A 290 25.83 -13.17 -6.37
C LEU A 290 27.24 -13.74 -6.08
N ALA A 291 27.62 -13.79 -4.80
CA ALA A 291 28.95 -14.23 -4.37
C ALA A 291 29.21 -15.74 -4.57
N ASP A 292 28.16 -16.56 -4.66
CA ASP A 292 28.18 -17.98 -5.01
C ASP A 292 28.36 -18.24 -6.53
N GLY A 293 28.21 -17.20 -7.35
CA GLY A 293 28.21 -17.27 -8.81
C GLY A 293 26.83 -17.28 -9.47
N THR A 294 25.73 -17.32 -8.70
CA THR A 294 24.37 -17.26 -9.23
C THR A 294 24.11 -15.92 -9.93
N THR A 295 23.54 -15.94 -11.14
CA THR A 295 23.10 -14.73 -11.86
C THR A 295 21.59 -14.54 -11.80
N ILE A 296 21.16 -13.28 -11.73
CA ILE A 296 19.75 -12.87 -11.69
C ILE A 296 19.57 -11.72 -12.67
N SER A 297 18.89 -11.98 -13.80
CA SER A 297 18.48 -10.95 -14.76
C SER A 297 17.40 -10.03 -14.19
N TYR A 298 17.30 -8.80 -14.70
CA TYR A 298 16.31 -7.79 -14.28
C TYR A 298 15.81 -6.92 -15.46
N ASP A 299 14.60 -6.35 -15.35
CA ASP A 299 14.16 -5.23 -16.19
C ASP A 299 14.54 -3.89 -15.57
N LYS A 300 14.56 -3.81 -14.23
CA LYS A 300 14.95 -2.62 -13.46
C LYS A 300 15.79 -3.03 -12.25
N LEU A 301 16.82 -2.25 -11.96
CA LEU A 301 17.70 -2.44 -10.81
C LEU A 301 17.65 -1.21 -9.91
N LEU A 302 17.54 -1.44 -8.60
CA LEU A 302 17.74 -0.44 -7.57
C LEU A 302 18.92 -0.82 -6.68
N LEU A 303 19.86 0.10 -6.48
CA LEU A 303 20.94 -0.04 -5.52
C LEU A 303 20.54 0.67 -4.22
N ALA A 304 20.23 -0.12 -3.19
CA ALA A 304 19.80 0.30 -1.86
C ALA A 304 20.77 -0.19 -0.77
N THR A 305 22.06 -0.33 -1.12
CA THR A 305 23.12 -0.96 -0.32
C THR A 305 23.41 -0.30 1.03
N GLY A 306 22.91 0.92 1.26
CA GLY A 306 23.30 1.74 2.41
C GLY A 306 24.77 2.12 2.34
N GLY A 307 25.48 2.00 3.47
CA GLY A 307 26.92 2.23 3.56
C GLY A 307 27.52 1.58 4.81
N HIS A 308 28.84 1.50 4.84
CA HIS A 308 29.60 0.95 5.96
C HIS A 308 30.19 2.06 6.85
N PRO A 309 30.40 1.82 8.16
CA PRO A 309 31.15 2.73 9.01
C PRO A 309 32.56 2.98 8.46
N LYS A 310 33.04 4.21 8.53
CA LYS A 310 34.43 4.53 8.18
C LYS A 310 35.34 4.30 9.38
N THR A 311 36.23 3.32 9.30
CA THR A 311 37.30 3.13 10.27
C THR A 311 38.17 4.40 10.37
N PRO A 312 38.43 4.95 11.57
CA PRO A 312 39.29 6.11 11.73
C PRO A 312 40.76 5.70 11.55
N ILE A 313 41.55 6.54 10.87
CA ILE A 313 42.98 6.28 10.64
C ILE A 313 43.75 6.74 11.88
N LEU A 314 43.97 5.81 12.83
CA LEU A 314 44.69 6.03 14.08
C LEU A 314 45.60 4.81 14.39
N PRO A 315 46.76 4.99 15.05
CA PRO A 315 47.59 3.87 15.47
C PRO A 315 46.84 2.91 16.41
N GLY A 316 46.94 1.60 16.16
CA GLY A 316 46.25 0.58 16.96
C GLY A 316 44.78 0.36 16.58
N ILE A 317 44.36 0.78 15.39
CA ILE A 317 43.08 0.41 14.78
C ILE A 317 43.38 -0.18 13.40
N ASP A 318 43.42 -1.52 13.37
CA ASP A 318 43.69 -2.40 12.23
C ASP A 318 42.55 -2.39 11.18
#